data_AF-A0A349K5H6-F1
#
_entry.id   AF-A0A349K5H6-F1
#
_cell.length_a   1.000
_cell.length_b   1.000
_cell.length_c   1.000
_cell.angle_alpha   90.00
_cell.angle_beta   90.00
_cell.angle_gamma   90.00
#
_symmetry.space_group_name_H-M   'P 1'
#
loop_
_entity.id
_entity.type
_entity.pdbx_description
1 polymer ?
#
loop_
_entity_poly.entity_id
_entity_poly.type
_entity_poly.pdbx_seq_one_letter_code
_entity_poly.pdbx_strand_id
1 'polypeptide(L)'
;MINIILEPFQYDFMLRALFVSSMVGIICPILGAYVVIRGMGFMGDAMAHAVMPGIVIALILGLSPFLGSVPMAIVVAVSVGYLIHKKNVSVDTAVGVMFAGLFSFGLVLMSLVGDLTVSVEDILLGQILGVS
;
A
#
# COMPACT_ATOMS: atom_id res chain seq x y z
N MET A 1 -32.96 -4.63 19.92
CA MET A 1 -31.49 -4.77 20.14
C MET A 1 -30.82 -5.54 19.01
N ILE A 2 -31.33 -6.70 18.55
CA ILE A 2 -30.72 -7.45 17.44
C ILE A 2 -30.73 -6.69 16.09
N ASN A 3 -31.78 -5.89 15.83
CA ASN A 3 -31.93 -5.15 14.57
C ASN A 3 -30.86 -4.07 14.37
N ILE A 4 -30.35 -3.47 15.44
CA ILE A 4 -29.27 -2.45 15.38
C ILE A 4 -27.96 -3.07 14.85
N ILE A 5 -27.75 -4.36 15.10
CA ILE A 5 -26.55 -5.10 14.65
C ILE A 5 -26.69 -5.55 13.19
N LEU A 6 -27.94 -5.77 12.73
CA LEU A 6 -28.24 -6.28 11.39
C LEU A 6 -28.47 -5.16 10.35
N GLU A 7 -28.82 -3.95 10.81
CA GLU A 7 -28.99 -2.74 9.98
C GLU A 7 -27.81 -2.46 9.03
N PRO A 8 -26.54 -2.55 9.46
CA PRO A 8 -25.40 -2.30 8.58
C PRO A 8 -25.28 -3.29 7.42
N PHE A 9 -25.74 -4.53 7.59
CA PHE A 9 -25.67 -5.58 6.56
C PHE A 9 -26.72 -5.42 5.47
N GLN A 10 -27.66 -4.49 5.62
CA GLN A 10 -28.64 -4.14 4.58
C GLN A 10 -28.00 -3.29 3.47
N TYR A 11 -26.85 -2.66 3.73
CA TYR A 11 -26.17 -1.82 2.75
C TYR A 11 -25.19 -2.63 1.88
N ASP A 12 -25.33 -2.54 0.56
CA ASP A 12 -24.46 -3.25 -0.38
C ASP A 12 -22.97 -2.92 -0.23
N PHE A 13 -22.63 -1.66 0.06
CA PHE A 13 -21.23 -1.27 0.28
C PHE A 13 -20.63 -1.96 1.51
N MET A 14 -21.43 -2.23 2.54
CA MET A 14 -20.98 -2.92 3.75
C MET A 14 -20.72 -4.40 3.48
N LEU A 15 -21.60 -5.05 2.70
CA LEU A 15 -21.41 -6.45 2.29
C LEU A 15 -20.15 -6.61 1.42
N ARG A 16 -19.91 -5.69 0.49
CA ARG A 16 -18.69 -5.68 -0.34
C ARG A 16 -17.44 -5.46 0.50
N ALA A 17 -17.45 -4.47 1.39
CA ALA A 17 -16.38 -4.19 2.33
C ALA A 17 -16.05 -5.43 3.20
N LEU A 18 -17.07 -6.12 3.71
CA LEU A 18 -16.91 -7.34 4.50
C LEU A 18 -16.26 -8.46 3.68
N PHE A 19 -16.75 -8.70 2.46
CA PHE A 19 -16.24 -9.76 1.59
C PHE A 19 -14.78 -9.54 1.21
N VAL A 20 -14.44 -8.31 0.81
CA VAL A 20 -13.08 -7.92 0.45
C VAL A 20 -12.15 -7.98 1.66
N SER A 21 -12.58 -7.47 2.82
CA SER A 21 -11.79 -7.56 4.05
C SER A 21 -11.53 -9.00 4.47
N SER A 22 -12.52 -9.89 4.31
CA SER A 22 -12.36 -11.32 4.58
C SER A 22 -11.33 -11.95 3.63
N MET A 23 -11.39 -11.66 2.33
CA MET A 23 -10.40 -12.12 1.34
C MET A 23 -8.99 -11.63 1.70
N VAL A 24 -8.84 -10.34 2.02
CA VAL A 24 -7.55 -9.75 2.42
C VAL A 24 -7.04 -10.40 3.71
N GLY A 25 -7.92 -10.64 4.69
CA GLY A 25 -7.60 -11.32 5.94
C GLY A 25 -7.14 -12.77 5.79
N ILE A 26 -7.48 -13.43 4.68
CA ILE A 26 -6.98 -14.77 4.35
C ILE A 26 -5.64 -14.70 3.60
N ILE A 27 -5.50 -13.77 2.65
CA ILE A 27 -4.31 -13.67 1.79
C ILE A 27 -3.10 -13.09 2.55
N CYS A 28 -3.33 -12.05 3.36
CA CYS A 28 -2.28 -11.34 4.10
C CYS A 28 -1.46 -12.25 5.04
N PRO A 29 -2.04 -13.12 5.89
CA PRO A 29 -1.26 -14.00 6.75
C PRO A 29 -0.45 -15.05 5.97
N ILE A 30 -0.91 -15.50 4.81
CA ILE A 30 -0.16 -16.44 3.96
C ILE A 30 1.12 -15.78 3.45
N LEU A 31 0.99 -14.54 2.94
CA LEU A 31 2.14 -13.74 2.50
C LEU A 31 3.04 -13.35 3.68
N GLY A 32 2.45 -12.97 4.81
CA GLY A 32 3.16 -12.62 6.04
C GLY A 32 4.01 -13.77 6.56
N ALA A 33 3.48 -15.00 6.60
CA ALA A 33 4.23 -16.18 7.00
C ALA A 33 5.46 -16.41 6.10
N TYR A 34 5.30 -16.25 4.79
CA TYR A 34 6.43 -16.34 3.84
C TYR A 34 7.51 -15.30 4.12
N VAL A 35 7.12 -14.05 4.33
CA VAL A 35 8.02 -12.93 4.61
C VAL A 35 8.78 -13.14 5.92
N VAL A 36 8.11 -13.63 6.97
CA VAL A 36 8.72 -13.93 8.28
C VAL A 36 9.74 -15.07 8.17
N ILE A 37 9.42 -16.17 7.47
CA ILE A 37 10.36 -17.29 7.28
C ILE A 37 11.61 -16.85 6.52
N ARG A 38 11.49 -15.87 5.62
CA ARG A 38 12.61 -15.30 4.88
C ARG A 38 13.41 -14.26 5.68
N GLY A 39 13.02 -13.97 6.93
CA GLY A 39 13.67 -12.96 7.76
C GLY A 39 13.45 -11.53 7.26
N MET A 40 12.46 -11.30 6.39
CA MET A 40 12.20 -10.00 5.76
C MET A 40 11.13 -9.21 6.52
N GLY A 41 11.24 -9.12 7.85
CA GLY A 41 10.18 -8.58 8.71
C GLY A 41 9.71 -7.16 8.35
N PHE A 42 10.61 -6.34 7.78
CA PHE A 42 10.33 -4.96 7.38
C PHE A 42 9.71 -4.79 5.99
N MET A 43 9.68 -5.85 5.18
CA MET A 43 9.32 -5.76 3.76
C MET A 43 7.85 -5.38 3.53
N GLY A 44 6.95 -5.89 4.38
CA GLY A 44 5.51 -5.64 4.26
C GLY A 44 5.17 -4.15 4.44
N ASP A 45 5.67 -3.56 5.51
CA ASP A 45 5.44 -2.15 5.83
C ASP A 45 6.16 -1.23 4.83
N ALA A 46 7.42 -1.55 4.51
CA ALA A 46 8.19 -0.77 3.57
C ALA A 46 7.56 -0.69 2.16
N MET A 47 7.02 -1.81 1.67
CA MET A 47 6.38 -1.87 0.35
C MET A 47 5.11 -1.01 0.28
N ALA A 48 4.29 -0.98 1.33
CA ALA A 48 3.06 -0.19 1.36
C ALA A 48 3.35 1.31 1.15
N HIS A 49 4.41 1.81 1.79
CA HIS A 49 4.78 3.22 1.75
C HIS A 49 5.70 3.59 0.58
N ALA A 50 6.57 2.70 0.12
CA ALA A 50 7.47 2.96 -0.99
C ALA A 50 6.73 3.13 -2.34
N VAL A 51 5.48 2.69 -2.42
CA VAL A 51 4.61 2.79 -3.61
C VAL A 51 3.88 4.13 -3.69
N MET A 52 3.83 4.90 -2.57
CA MET A 52 3.19 6.22 -2.47
C MET A 52 3.50 7.16 -3.66
N PRO A 53 4.75 7.38 -4.08
CA PRO A 53 5.03 8.27 -5.22
C PRO A 53 4.35 7.83 -6.52
N GLY A 54 4.20 6.52 -6.76
CA GLY A 54 3.47 6.00 -7.92
C GLY A 54 1.99 6.34 -7.88
N ILE A 55 1.37 6.24 -6.70
CA ILE A 55 -0.03 6.61 -6.47
C ILE A 55 -0.23 8.10 -6.72
N VAL A 56 0.63 8.94 -6.15
CA VAL A 56 0.54 10.40 -6.30
C VAL A 56 0.73 10.81 -7.76
N ILE A 57 1.69 10.23 -8.48
CA ILE A 57 1.90 10.50 -9.91
C ILE A 57 0.65 10.11 -10.74
N ALA A 58 0.05 8.96 -10.48
CA ALA A 58 -1.18 8.56 -11.17
C ALA A 58 -2.33 9.51 -10.89
N LEU A 59 -2.49 9.97 -9.65
CA LEU A 59 -3.51 10.95 -9.27
C LEU A 59 -3.30 12.29 -9.97
N ILE A 60 -2.06 12.79 -10.08
CA ILE A 60 -1.74 14.02 -10.83
C ILE A 60 -2.13 13.89 -12.31
N LEU A 61 -1.94 12.70 -12.89
CA LEU A 61 -2.31 12.42 -14.28
C LEU A 61 -3.81 12.16 -14.48
N GLY A 62 -4.62 12.16 -13.41
CA GLY A 62 -6.04 11.81 -13.47
C GLY A 62 -6.30 10.33 -13.77
N LEU A 63 -5.31 9.46 -13.56
CA LEU A 63 -5.40 8.02 -13.75
C LEU A 63 -5.79 7.32 -12.44
N SER A 64 -6.19 6.05 -12.53
CA SER A 64 -6.52 5.28 -11.34
C SER A 64 -5.27 5.03 -10.46
N PRO A 65 -5.40 5.08 -9.13
CA PRO A 65 -4.29 4.80 -8.20
C PRO A 65 -3.61 3.46 -8.45
N PHE A 66 -4.39 2.45 -8.88
CA PHE A 66 -3.90 1.11 -9.19
C PHE A 66 -2.90 1.11 -10.36
N LEU A 67 -3.14 1.94 -11.38
CA LEU A 67 -2.22 2.07 -12.52
C LEU A 67 -0.89 2.71 -12.14
N GLY A 68 -0.85 3.53 -11.07
CA GLY A 68 0.38 4.10 -10.54
C GLY A 68 1.11 3.19 -9.55
N SER A 69 0.35 2.48 -8.71
CA SER A 69 0.90 1.69 -7.61
C SER A 69 1.61 0.43 -8.10
N VAL A 70 1.02 -0.31 -9.05
CA VAL A 70 1.59 -1.59 -9.53
C VAL A 70 2.94 -1.40 -10.22
N PRO A 71 3.12 -0.48 -11.19
CA PRO A 71 4.42 -0.26 -11.82
C PRO A 71 5.46 0.22 -10.80
N MET A 72 5.05 1.10 -9.88
CA MET A 72 5.97 1.60 -8.86
C MET A 72 6.43 0.47 -7.93
N ALA A 73 5.53 -0.41 -7.49
CA ALA A 73 5.89 -1.58 -6.68
C ALA A 73 6.92 -2.48 -7.37
N ILE A 74 6.79 -2.68 -8.69
CA ILE A 74 7.75 -3.44 -9.49
C ILE A 74 9.12 -2.72 -9.52
N VAL A 75 9.12 -1.41 -9.75
CA VAL A 75 10.35 -0.60 -9.74
C VAL A 75 11.04 -0.67 -8.38
N VAL A 76 10.30 -0.58 -7.28
CA VAL A 76 10.85 -0.73 -5.93
C VAL A 76 11.44 -2.12 -5.75
N ALA A 77 10.70 -3.19 -6.08
CA ALA A 77 11.17 -4.56 -5.94
C ALA A 77 12.46 -4.83 -6.72
N VAL A 78 12.53 -4.36 -7.97
CA VAL A 78 13.74 -4.48 -8.82
C VAL A 78 14.90 -3.66 -8.24
N SER A 79 14.63 -2.45 -7.77
CA SER A 79 15.65 -1.58 -7.17
C SER A 79 16.25 -2.20 -5.90
N VAL A 80 15.40 -2.70 -4.99
CA VAL A 80 15.84 -3.42 -3.79
C VAL A 80 16.68 -4.64 -4.17
N GLY A 81 16.22 -5.46 -5.12
CA GLY A 81 16.96 -6.62 -5.62
C GLY A 81 18.33 -6.25 -6.20
N TYR A 82 18.40 -5.15 -6.95
CA TYR A 82 19.64 -4.62 -7.51
C TYR A 82 20.61 -4.12 -6.43
N LEU A 83 20.11 -3.41 -5.41
CA LEU A 83 20.93 -2.93 -4.29
C LEU A 83 21.53 -4.11 -3.52
N ILE A 84 20.73 -5.14 -3.21
CA ILE A 84 21.20 -6.34 -2.52
C ILE A 84 22.32 -7.00 -3.32
N HIS A 85 22.14 -7.19 -4.63
CA HIS A 85 23.09 -7.93 -5.46
C HIS A 85 24.39 -7.15 -5.75
N LYS A 86 24.30 -5.85 -6.02
CA LYS A 86 25.46 -5.04 -6.45
C LYS A 86 26.25 -4.42 -5.30
N LYS A 87 25.57 -4.03 -4.22
CA LYS A 87 26.19 -3.29 -3.10
C LYS A 87 26.44 -4.18 -1.88
N ASN A 88 26.06 -5.46 -1.93
CA ASN A 88 26.26 -6.46 -0.87
C ASN A 88 25.74 -5.96 0.49
N VAL A 89 24.63 -5.21 0.44
CA VAL A 89 23.97 -4.63 1.61
C VAL A 89 22.95 -5.63 2.13
N SER A 90 22.69 -5.62 3.44
CA SER A 90 21.61 -6.42 4.01
C SER A 90 20.25 -6.02 3.43
N VAL A 91 19.35 -7.00 3.35
CA VAL A 91 17.99 -6.83 2.83
C VAL A 91 17.27 -5.72 3.59
N ASP A 92 17.34 -5.73 4.92
CA ASP A 92 16.67 -4.75 5.77
C ASP A 92 17.17 -3.32 5.53
N THR A 93 18.47 -3.13 5.27
CA THR A 93 19.02 -1.80 4.97
C THR A 93 18.62 -1.33 3.59
N ALA A 94 18.65 -2.20 2.57
CA ALA A 94 18.20 -1.84 1.22
C ALA A 94 16.71 -1.45 1.23
N VAL A 95 15.89 -2.23 1.90
CA VAL A 95 14.45 -1.98 2.07
C VAL A 95 14.21 -0.68 2.84
N GLY A 96 14.90 -0.46 3.96
CA GLY A 96 14.75 0.74 4.79
C GLY A 96 15.14 2.04 4.07
N VAL A 97 16.24 2.03 3.29
CA VAL A 97 16.66 3.19 2.50
C VAL A 97 15.64 3.51 1.41
N MET A 98 15.17 2.49 0.69
CA MET A 98 14.14 2.65 -0.35
C MET A 98 12.82 3.17 0.23
N PHE A 99 12.40 2.64 1.38
CA PHE A 99 11.23 3.09 2.12
C PHE A 99 11.32 4.57 2.47
N ALA A 100 12.35 5.01 3.20
CA ALA A 100 12.47 6.39 3.64
C ALA A 100 12.59 7.37 2.46
N GLY A 101 13.36 7.00 1.43
CA GLY A 101 13.55 7.83 0.25
C GLY A 101 12.27 8.01 -0.57
N LEU A 102 11.60 6.91 -0.91
CA LEU A 102 10.41 6.97 -1.75
C LEU A 102 9.18 7.52 -1.02
N PHE A 103 9.03 7.21 0.26
CA PHE A 103 7.94 7.74 1.07
C PHE A 103 8.03 9.27 1.21
N SER A 104 9.20 9.78 1.60
CA SER A 104 9.42 11.24 1.68
C SER A 104 9.27 11.92 0.32
N PHE A 105 9.74 11.29 -0.75
CA PHE A 105 9.56 11.79 -2.11
C PHE A 105 8.08 11.88 -2.49
N GLY A 106 7.29 10.84 -2.23
CA GLY A 106 5.84 10.85 -2.48
C GLY A 106 5.11 11.94 -1.69
N LEU A 107 5.48 12.13 -0.42
CA LEU A 107 4.89 13.14 0.46
C LEU A 107 5.22 14.57 0.00
N VAL A 108 6.46 14.83 -0.41
CA VAL A 108 6.87 16.11 -1.02
C VAL A 108 6.09 16.36 -2.31
N LEU A 109 5.96 15.34 -3.17
CA LEU A 109 5.20 15.45 -4.42
C LEU A 109 3.74 15.84 -4.14
N MET A 110 3.12 15.20 -3.15
CA MET A 110 1.75 15.47 -2.76
C MET A 110 1.58 16.89 -2.22
N SER A 111 2.52 17.35 -1.38
CA SER A 111 2.52 18.71 -0.84
C SER A 111 2.68 19.79 -1.91
N LEU A 112 3.38 19.51 -3.01
CA LEU A 112 3.57 20.45 -4.12
C LEU A 112 2.31 20.64 -4.96
N VAL A 113 1.47 19.61 -5.05
CA VAL A 113 0.28 19.61 -5.90
C VAL A 113 -0.91 20.24 -5.17
N GLY A 114 -0.99 20.13 -3.85
CA GLY A 114 -1.87 20.90 -2.97
C GLY A 114 -3.39 20.66 -3.11
N ASP A 115 -3.85 20.17 -4.25
CA ASP A 115 -5.27 20.16 -4.66
C ASP A 115 -5.82 18.74 -4.89
N LEU A 116 -5.27 17.76 -4.17
CA LEU A 116 -5.76 16.38 -4.20
C LEU A 116 -6.90 16.25 -3.18
N THR A 117 -8.10 15.89 -3.65
CA THR A 117 -9.29 15.67 -2.81
C THR A 117 -9.21 14.41 -1.94
N VAL A 118 -8.11 13.65 -2.04
CA VAL A 118 -7.91 12.38 -1.34
C VAL A 118 -6.92 12.59 -0.20
N SER A 119 -7.35 12.25 1.01
CA SER A 119 -6.51 12.38 2.21
C SER A 119 -5.32 11.42 2.14
N VAL A 120 -4.18 11.84 2.69
CA VAL A 120 -3.00 10.98 2.83
C VAL A 120 -3.37 9.74 3.66
N GLU A 121 -4.16 9.93 4.72
CA GLU A 121 -4.58 8.85 5.60
C GLU A 121 -5.39 7.79 4.85
N ASP A 122 -6.30 8.19 3.95
CA ASP A 122 -7.11 7.27 3.17
C ASP A 122 -6.27 6.42 2.21
N ILE A 123 -5.17 6.98 1.70
CA ILE A 123 -4.21 6.28 0.83
C ILE A 123 -3.29 5.36 1.64
N LEU A 124 -2.79 5.81 2.80
CA LEU A 124 -1.80 5.08 3.58
C LEU A 124 -2.41 3.99 4.48
N LEU A 125 -3.56 4.27 5.09
CA LEU A 125 -4.25 3.36 6.01
C LEU A 125 -5.31 2.52 5.28
N GLY A 126 -5.79 3.01 4.15
CA GLY A 126 -6.78 2.35 3.30
C GLY A 126 -8.22 2.64 3.72
N GLN A 127 -9.09 2.83 2.72
CA GLN A 127 -10.52 3.06 2.92
C GLN A 127 -11.35 1.86 2.40
N ILE A 128 -11.75 0.99 3.32
CA ILE A 128 -12.50 -0.24 3.02
C ILE A 128 -13.89 0.06 2.45
N LEU A 129 -14.48 1.18 2.87
CA LEU A 129 -15.80 1.63 2.43
C LEU A 129 -15.81 2.21 1.00
N GLY A 130 -14.63 2.48 0.43
CA GLY A 130 -14.49 3.03 -0.93
C GLY A 130 -14.60 1.98 -2.04
N VAL A 131 -14.76 0.70 -1.68
CA VAL A 131 -14.85 -0.39 -2.67
C VAL A 131 -16.21 -0.37 -3.37
N SER A 132 -16.17 -0.28 -4.70
CA SER A 132 -17.35 -0.15 -5.59
C SER A 132 -17.35 -1.20 -6.69
#